data_AF-A0A8F0F768-F1
#
_entry.id   AF-A0A8F0F768-F1
#
_cell.length_a   1.000
_cell.length_b   1.000
_cell.length_c   1.000
_cell.angle_alpha   90.00
_cell.angle_beta   90.00
_cell.angle_gamma   90.00
#
_symmetry.space_group_name_H-M   'P 1'
#
loop_
_entity.id
_entity.type
_entity.pdbx_description
1 polymer ?
#
loop_
_entity_poly.entity_id
_entity_poly.type
_entity_poly.pdbx_seq_one_letter_code
_entity_poly.pdbx_strand_id
1 'polypeptide(L)'
;MNSLFPLLYSIVLFLILLIISSYVIQQVNNTQKAEKKIMVLQKNIQSNRFSYQDNYKLGQLYLKKKLFSKAILLFREALKTWDFNDKIGLGSLYNTIGFTYFKLKQYDFAIYYYQIAIKILPDYALALKNLAYTYEKVSLYNEAFNFYKAT
;
A
#
# COMPACT_ATOMS: atom_id res chain seq x y z
N MET A 1 30.62 23.41 41.11
CA MET A 1 30.00 23.81 39.83
C MET A 1 29.55 22.57 39.01
N ASN A 2 28.80 21.63 39.61
CA ASN A 2 28.48 20.33 38.96
C ASN A 2 26.97 19.99 38.89
N SER A 3 26.06 20.89 39.26
CA SER A 3 24.60 20.63 39.26
C SER A 3 23.89 20.95 37.94
N LEU A 4 24.56 21.63 37.00
CA LEU A 4 23.96 22.05 35.73
C LEU A 4 23.87 20.91 34.71
N PHE A 5 24.87 20.03 34.66
CA PHE A 5 24.91 18.91 33.71
C PHE A 5 23.78 17.89 33.94
N PRO A 6 23.50 17.42 35.18
CA PRO A 6 22.38 16.52 35.43
C PRO A 6 21.02 17.17 35.13
N LEU A 7 20.87 18.47 35.41
CA LEU A 7 19.64 19.21 35.13
C LEU A 7 19.38 19.31 33.62
N LEU A 8 20.39 19.72 32.85
CA LEU A 8 20.30 19.83 31.39
C LEU A 8 19.97 18.46 30.76
N TYR A 9 20.64 17.40 31.21
CA TYR A 9 20.36 16.03 30.76
C TYR A 9 18.91 15.62 31.03
N SER A 10 18.40 15.89 32.23
CA SER A 10 17.01 15.57 32.60
C SER A 10 15.98 16.33 31.75
N ILE A 11 16.24 17.59 31.43
CA ILE A 11 15.36 18.42 30.57
C ILE A 11 15.34 17.86 29.14
N VAL A 12 16.51 17.53 28.58
CA VAL A 12 16.62 16.95 27.24
C VAL A 12 15.90 15.60 27.18
N LEU A 13 16.10 14.74 28.18
CA LEU A 13 15.42 13.45 28.27
C LEU A 13 13.90 13.63 28.34
N PHE A 14 13.41 14.57 29.15
CA PHE A 14 11.99 14.85 29.27
C PHE A 14 11.38 15.34 27.95
N LEU A 15 12.07 16.24 27.22
CA LEU A 15 11.63 16.70 25.90
C LEU A 15 11.56 15.55 24.88
N ILE A 16 12.54 14.65 24.89
CA ILE A 16 12.54 13.46 24.02
C ILE A 16 11.33 12.57 24.34
N LEU A 17 11.05 12.34 25.63
CA LEU A 17 9.88 11.57 26.05
C LEU A 17 8.56 12.23 25.64
N LEU A 18 8.45 13.55 25.71
CA LEU A 18 7.28 14.29 25.22
C LEU A 18 7.08 14.13 23.69
N ILE A 19 8.16 14.20 22.92
CA ILE A 19 8.10 14.01 21.46
C ILE A 19 7.67 12.57 21.13
N ILE A 20 8.28 11.57 21.78
CA ILE A 20 7.94 10.16 21.59
C ILE A 20 6.48 9.88 21.97
N SER A 21 6.05 10.35 23.14
CA SER A 21 4.66 10.15 23.61
C SER A 21 3.65 10.83 22.69
N SER A 22 3.91 12.06 22.25
CA SER A 22 3.07 12.77 21.26
C SER A 22 2.99 11.99 19.95
N TYR A 23 4.12 11.47 19.45
CA TYR A 23 4.17 10.63 18.26
C TYR A 23 3.34 9.35 18.42
N VAL A 24 3.48 8.64 19.54
CA VAL A 24 2.72 7.42 19.85
C VAL A 24 1.23 7.71 19.94
N ILE A 25 0.81 8.78 20.62
CA ILE A 25 -0.60 9.19 20.71
C ILE A 25 -1.17 9.47 19.31
N GLN A 26 -0.42 10.18 18.47
CA GLN A 26 -0.83 10.45 17.10
C GLN A 26 -0.96 9.17 16.28
N GLN A 27 -0.04 8.21 16.45
CA GLN A 27 -0.08 6.91 15.79
C GLN A 27 -1.31 6.09 16.22
N VAL A 28 -1.63 6.07 17.53
CA VAL A 28 -2.82 5.39 18.07
C VAL A 28 -4.11 6.02 17.51
N ASN A 29 -4.19 7.35 17.49
CA ASN A 29 -5.36 8.04 16.94
C ASN A 29 -5.56 7.74 15.44
N ASN A 30 -4.47 7.68 14.67
CA ASN A 30 -4.51 7.36 13.25
C ASN A 30 -4.93 5.91 12.99
N THR A 31 -4.46 4.96 13.81
CA THR A 31 -4.83 3.54 13.70
C THR A 31 -6.32 3.32 14.03
N GLN A 32 -6.82 3.93 15.11
CA GLN A 32 -8.24 3.86 15.47
C GLN A 32 -9.15 4.47 14.39
N LYS A 33 -8.77 5.60 13.80
CA LYS A 33 -9.53 6.20 12.68
C LYS A 33 -9.59 5.27 11.46
N ALA A 34 -8.47 4.63 11.13
CA ALA A 34 -8.44 3.66 10.03
C ALA A 34 -9.32 2.43 10.31
N GLU A 35 -9.36 1.95 11.56
CA GLU A 35 -10.20 0.82 11.97
C GLU A 35 -11.69 1.14 11.94
N LYS A 36 -12.09 2.29 12.47
CA LYS A 36 -13.47 2.77 12.35
C LYS A 36 -13.90 2.86 10.88
N LYS A 37 -13.03 3.37 10.01
CA LYS A 37 -13.31 3.45 8.56
C LYS A 37 -13.48 2.06 7.93
N ILE A 38 -12.65 1.09 8.30
CA ILE A 38 -12.78 -0.30 7.85
C ILE A 38 -14.11 -0.89 8.33
N MET A 39 -14.48 -0.69 9.59
CA MET A 39 -15.72 -1.20 10.18
C MET A 39 -16.95 -0.65 9.47
N VAL A 40 -16.99 0.67 9.19
CA VAL A 40 -18.09 1.30 8.44
C VAL A 40 -18.19 0.71 7.03
N LEU A 41 -17.05 0.58 6.33
CA LEU A 41 -17.04 0.00 4.98
C LEU A 41 -17.47 -1.47 4.99
N GLN A 42 -17.07 -2.27 5.98
CA GLN A 42 -17.50 -3.66 6.15
C GLN A 42 -18.99 -3.78 6.46
N LYS A 43 -19.54 -2.89 7.30
CA LYS A 43 -20.98 -2.85 7.57
C LYS A 43 -21.77 -2.51 6.31
N ASN A 44 -21.25 -1.63 5.46
CA ASN A 44 -21.87 -1.28 4.19
C ASN A 44 -21.84 -2.43 3.17
N ILE A 45 -20.85 -3.34 3.24
CA ILE A 45 -20.86 -4.59 2.46
C ILE A 45 -22.09 -5.44 2.79
N GLN A 46 -22.51 -5.48 4.06
CA GLN A 46 -23.65 -6.28 4.50
C GLN A 46 -25.02 -5.68 4.12
N SER A 47 -25.09 -4.39 3.74
CA SER A 47 -26.36 -3.69 3.46
C SER A 47 -26.70 -3.55 1.97
N ASN A 48 -25.98 -4.25 1.08
CA ASN A 48 -26.21 -4.29 -0.38
C ASN A 48 -26.19 -2.92 -1.11
N ARG A 49 -25.73 -1.85 -0.47
CA ARG A 49 -25.52 -0.52 -1.08
C ARG A 49 -24.09 -0.38 -1.57
N PHE A 50 -23.67 -1.27 -2.47
CA PHE A 50 -22.25 -1.42 -2.76
C PHE A 50 -21.84 -0.79 -4.09
N SER A 51 -20.80 0.06 -4.04
CA SER A 51 -20.19 0.66 -5.22
C SER A 51 -18.74 0.20 -5.35
N TYR A 52 -18.23 0.06 -6.58
CA TYR A 52 -16.85 -0.35 -6.82
C TYR A 52 -15.82 0.56 -6.09
N GLN A 53 -16.14 1.84 -5.92
CA GLN A 53 -15.32 2.83 -5.22
C GLN A 53 -15.12 2.47 -3.74
N ASP A 54 -16.12 1.86 -3.09
CA ASP A 54 -16.01 1.49 -1.68
C ASP A 54 -15.12 0.27 -1.49
N ASN A 55 -15.22 -0.73 -2.38
CA ASN A 55 -14.28 -1.86 -2.41
C ASN A 55 -12.85 -1.36 -2.67
N TYR A 56 -12.69 -0.43 -3.60
CA TYR A 56 -11.39 0.17 -3.89
C TYR A 56 -10.82 0.91 -2.68
N LYS A 57 -11.62 1.78 -2.04
CA LYS A 57 -11.20 2.51 -0.83
C LYS A 57 -10.84 1.55 0.30
N LEU A 58 -11.63 0.50 0.51
CA LEU A 58 -11.35 -0.50 1.53
C LEU A 58 -10.07 -1.29 1.21
N GLY A 59 -9.89 -1.69 -0.05
CA GLY A 59 -8.67 -2.33 -0.54
C GLY A 59 -7.44 -1.48 -0.31
N GLN A 60 -7.51 -0.17 -0.57
CA GLN A 60 -6.42 0.77 -0.28
C GLN A 60 -6.08 0.84 1.21
N LEU A 61 -7.07 0.76 2.10
CA LEU A 61 -6.83 0.70 3.56
C LEU A 61 -6.10 -0.60 3.95
N TYR A 62 -6.54 -1.73 3.41
CA TYR A 62 -5.86 -3.02 3.64
C TYR A 62 -4.43 -3.03 3.06
N LEU A 63 -4.22 -2.41 1.90
CA LEU A 63 -2.90 -2.22 1.30
C LEU A 63 -1.98 -1.40 2.22
N LYS A 64 -2.48 -0.29 2.78
CA LYS A 64 -1.75 0.53 3.76
C LYS A 64 -1.41 -0.26 5.03
N LYS A 65 -2.29 -1.15 5.47
CA LYS A 65 -2.04 -2.09 6.58
C LYS A 65 -1.13 -3.27 6.20
N LYS A 66 -0.60 -3.31 4.97
CA LYS A 66 0.23 -4.40 4.42
C LYS A 66 -0.49 -5.77 4.37
N LEU A 67 -1.82 -5.76 4.42
CA LEU A 67 -2.65 -6.95 4.30
C LEU A 67 -2.97 -7.20 2.82
N PHE A 68 -1.94 -7.53 2.05
CA PHE A 68 -1.96 -7.54 0.59
C PHE A 68 -3.01 -8.50 0.00
N SER A 69 -3.15 -9.72 0.54
CA SER A 69 -4.12 -10.70 0.04
C SER A 69 -5.57 -10.21 0.19
N LYS A 70 -5.90 -9.56 1.32
CA LYS A 70 -7.23 -8.94 1.53
C LYS A 70 -7.45 -7.77 0.58
N ALA A 71 -6.42 -6.96 0.35
CA ALA A 71 -6.49 -5.85 -0.59
C ALA A 71 -6.76 -6.34 -2.02
N ILE A 72 -6.08 -7.38 -2.48
CA ILE A 72 -6.29 -7.98 -3.82
C ILE A 72 -7.73 -8.46 -3.98
N LEU A 73 -8.28 -9.18 -2.99
CA LEU A 73 -9.67 -9.64 -3.04
C LEU A 73 -10.64 -8.47 -3.26
N LEU A 74 -10.49 -7.40 -2.48
CA LEU A 74 -11.33 -6.21 -2.59
C LEU A 74 -11.15 -5.47 -3.92
N PHE A 75 -9.93 -5.36 -4.43
CA PHE A 75 -9.68 -4.76 -5.74
C PHE A 75 -10.29 -5.59 -6.87
N ARG A 76 -10.27 -6.91 -6.77
CA ARG A 76 -10.95 -7.78 -7.74
C ARG A 76 -12.47 -7.65 -7.68
N GLU A 77 -13.04 -7.53 -6.47
CA GLU A 77 -14.47 -7.25 -6.33
C GLU A 77 -14.84 -5.86 -6.88
N ALA A 78 -14.00 -4.83 -6.66
CA ALA A 78 -14.19 -3.51 -7.28
C ALA A 78 -14.18 -3.61 -8.81
N LEU A 79 -13.26 -4.40 -9.37
CA LEU A 79 -13.09 -4.53 -10.82
C LEU A 79 -14.34 -5.11 -11.50
N LYS A 80 -15.07 -6.02 -10.85
CA LYS A 80 -16.26 -6.67 -11.42
C LYS A 80 -17.38 -5.69 -11.78
N THR A 81 -17.51 -4.62 -11.00
CA THR A 81 -18.59 -3.65 -11.13
C THR A 81 -18.06 -2.25 -11.44
N TRP A 82 -16.80 -2.13 -11.87
CA TRP A 82 -16.20 -0.84 -12.19
C TRP A 82 -16.85 -0.26 -13.45
N ASP A 83 -17.05 1.07 -13.48
CA ASP A 83 -17.53 1.75 -14.67
C ASP A 83 -16.45 1.74 -15.77
N PHE A 84 -16.67 0.96 -16.83
CA PHE A 84 -15.70 0.81 -17.91
C PHE A 84 -15.42 2.10 -18.70
N ASN A 85 -16.26 3.13 -18.55
CA ASN A 85 -16.00 4.46 -19.11
C ASN A 85 -14.93 5.24 -18.31
N ASP A 86 -14.75 4.92 -17.03
CA ASP A 86 -13.72 5.50 -16.17
C ASP A 86 -12.34 4.88 -16.43
N LYS A 87 -11.76 5.20 -17.59
CA LYS A 87 -10.44 4.71 -18.00
C LYS A 87 -9.33 5.12 -17.02
N ILE A 88 -9.41 6.32 -16.45
CA ILE A 88 -8.43 6.83 -15.49
C ILE A 88 -8.47 5.99 -14.22
N GLY A 89 -9.66 5.77 -13.67
CA GLY A 89 -9.88 4.93 -12.50
C GLY A 89 -9.52 3.48 -12.74
N LEU A 90 -9.87 2.91 -13.90
CA LEU A 90 -9.46 1.55 -14.28
C LEU A 90 -7.93 1.43 -14.34
N GLY A 91 -7.25 2.32 -15.06
CA GLY A 91 -5.79 2.31 -15.12
C GLY A 91 -5.14 2.41 -13.74
N SER A 92 -5.68 3.27 -12.87
CA SER A 92 -5.26 3.40 -11.47
C SER A 92 -5.52 2.13 -10.65
N LEU A 93 -6.67 1.48 -10.83
CA LEU A 93 -7.01 0.21 -10.18
C LEU A 93 -6.08 -0.92 -10.62
N TYR A 94 -5.87 -1.10 -11.92
CA TYR A 94 -4.96 -2.11 -12.46
C TYR A 94 -3.53 -1.90 -11.94
N ASN A 95 -3.04 -0.65 -11.95
CA ASN A 95 -1.74 -0.32 -11.36
C ASN A 95 -1.68 -0.62 -9.85
N THR A 96 -2.77 -0.35 -9.11
CA THR A 96 -2.84 -0.65 -7.68
C THR A 96 -2.82 -2.16 -7.40
N ILE A 97 -3.50 -2.97 -8.23
CA ILE A 97 -3.45 -4.44 -8.15
C ILE A 97 -2.02 -4.92 -8.44
N GLY A 98 -1.39 -4.41 -9.51
CA GLY A 98 -0.01 -4.74 -9.86
C GLY A 98 0.97 -4.41 -8.74
N PHE A 99 0.83 -3.24 -8.12
CA PHE A 99 1.61 -2.83 -6.95
C PHE A 99 1.40 -3.75 -5.75
N THR A 100 0.18 -4.23 -5.55
CA THR A 100 -0.12 -5.15 -4.45
C THR A 100 0.53 -6.52 -4.67
N TYR A 101 0.52 -7.04 -5.90
CA TYR A 101 1.26 -8.26 -6.26
C TYR A 101 2.78 -8.07 -6.15
N PHE A 102 3.30 -6.91 -6.56
CA PHE A 102 4.71 -6.57 -6.39
C PHE A 102 5.14 -6.65 -4.91
N LYS A 103 4.30 -6.15 -3.99
CA LYS A 103 4.56 -6.24 -2.55
C LYS A 103 4.54 -7.67 -2.01
N LEU A 104 3.82 -8.58 -2.66
CA LEU A 104 3.86 -10.02 -2.39
C LEU A 104 5.04 -10.73 -3.08
N LYS A 105 5.92 -10.01 -3.78
CA LYS A 105 7.00 -10.56 -4.61
C LYS A 105 6.50 -11.48 -5.74
N GLN A 106 5.23 -11.37 -6.10
CA GLN A 106 4.64 -12.09 -7.22
C GLN A 106 4.81 -11.24 -8.48
N TYR A 107 6.03 -11.23 -9.01
CA TYR A 107 6.44 -10.27 -10.05
C TYR A 107 5.74 -10.48 -11.38
N ASP A 108 5.41 -11.73 -11.76
CA ASP A 108 4.70 -12.03 -13.01
C ASP A 108 3.31 -11.39 -13.04
N PHE A 109 2.55 -11.54 -11.95
CA PHE A 109 1.25 -10.89 -11.82
C PHE A 109 1.40 -9.37 -11.77
N ALA A 110 2.40 -8.85 -11.06
CA ALA A 110 2.64 -7.41 -11.03
C ALA A 110 2.84 -6.84 -12.44
N ILE A 111 3.72 -7.46 -13.23
CA ILE A 111 3.99 -7.10 -14.64
C ILE A 111 2.70 -7.12 -15.46
N TYR A 112 1.94 -8.21 -15.39
CA TYR A 112 0.67 -8.37 -16.11
C TYR A 112 -0.30 -7.22 -15.83
N TYR A 113 -0.52 -6.90 -14.55
CA TYR A 113 -1.45 -5.84 -14.16
C TYR A 113 -0.96 -4.43 -14.52
N TYR A 114 0.35 -4.16 -14.44
CA TYR A 114 0.89 -2.88 -14.92
C TYR A 114 0.77 -2.73 -16.43
N GLN A 115 1.01 -3.78 -17.20
CA GLN A 115 0.84 -3.76 -18.66
C GLN A 115 -0.60 -3.46 -19.05
N ILE A 116 -1.60 -4.01 -18.33
CA ILE A 116 -3.00 -3.64 -18.55
C ILE A 116 -3.24 -2.16 -18.24
N ALA A 117 -2.71 -1.65 -17.13
CA ALA A 117 -2.84 -0.24 -16.78
C ALA A 117 -2.27 0.68 -17.88
N ILE A 118 -1.12 0.33 -18.45
CA ILE A 118 -0.47 1.06 -19.55
C ILE A 118 -1.28 0.92 -20.85
N LYS A 119 -1.87 -0.25 -21.12
CA LYS A 119 -2.74 -0.42 -22.29
C LYS A 119 -3.98 0.49 -22.25
N ILE A 120 -4.52 0.74 -21.04
CA ILE A 120 -5.66 1.64 -20.84
C ILE A 120 -5.21 3.10 -20.86
N LEU A 121 -4.07 3.39 -20.24
CA LEU A 121 -3.46 4.72 -20.12
C LEU A 121 -1.99 4.66 -20.54
N PRO A 122 -1.68 4.83 -21.84
CA PRO A 122 -0.31 4.68 -22.36
C PRO A 122 0.72 5.56 -21.63
N ASP A 123 0.34 6.78 -21.26
CA ASP A 123 1.21 7.76 -20.60
C ASP A 123 1.13 7.71 -19.07
N TYR A 124 0.64 6.61 -18.49
CA TYR A 124 0.52 6.51 -17.03
C TYR A 124 1.89 6.29 -16.37
N ALA A 125 2.59 7.41 -16.13
CA ALA A 125 3.95 7.45 -15.61
C ALA A 125 4.18 6.58 -14.37
N LEU A 126 3.20 6.51 -13.45
CA LEU A 126 3.31 5.68 -12.25
C LEU A 126 3.35 4.19 -12.59
N ALA A 127 2.50 3.72 -13.51
CA ALA A 127 2.49 2.32 -13.95
C ALA A 127 3.75 1.96 -14.72
N LEU A 128 4.22 2.85 -15.61
CA LEU A 128 5.49 2.68 -16.33
C LEU A 128 6.68 2.54 -15.36
N LYS A 129 6.77 3.44 -14.37
CA LYS A 129 7.82 3.39 -13.34
C LYS A 129 7.75 2.09 -12.53
N ASN A 130 6.55 1.69 -12.11
CA ASN A 130 6.36 0.49 -11.34
C ASN A 130 6.72 -0.78 -12.15
N LEU A 131 6.38 -0.81 -13.43
CA LEU A 131 6.75 -1.89 -14.34
C LEU A 131 8.27 -1.98 -14.52
N ALA A 132 8.93 -0.86 -14.82
CA ALA A 132 10.39 -0.80 -14.96
C ALA A 132 11.10 -1.30 -13.69
N TYR A 133 10.67 -0.81 -12.52
CA TYR A 133 11.22 -1.27 -11.24
C TYR A 133 10.98 -2.76 -10.98
N THR A 134 9.86 -3.31 -11.48
CA THR A 134 9.58 -4.73 -11.33
C THR A 134 10.52 -5.58 -12.19
N TYR A 135 10.81 -5.16 -13.42
CA TYR A 135 11.80 -5.83 -14.26
C TYR A 135 13.21 -5.80 -13.66
N GLU A 136 13.63 -4.67 -13.10
CA GLU A 136 14.92 -4.58 -12.38
C GLU A 136 15.00 -5.62 -11.26
N LYS A 137 13.93 -5.77 -10.45
CA LYS A 137 13.89 -6.78 -9.40
C LYS A 137 14.00 -8.19 -9.95
N VAL A 138 13.24 -8.54 -10.99
CA VAL A 138 13.31 -9.87 -11.59
C VAL A 138 14.72 -10.20 -12.10
N SER A 139 15.42 -9.26 -12.75
CA SER A 139 16.81 -9.46 -13.19
C SER A 139 17.73 -9.79 -12.01
N LEU A 140 17.68 -8.98 -10.95
CA LEU A 140 18.50 -9.19 -9.75
C LEU A 140 18.24 -10.54 -9.08
N TYR A 141 16.98 -11.00 -9.04
CA TYR A 141 16.65 -12.33 -8.52
C TYR A 141 17.24 -13.45 -9.38
N ASN A 142 17.17 -13.32 -10.71
CA ASN A 142 17.71 -14.31 -11.63
C ASN A 142 19.25 -14.39 -11.52
N GLU A 143 19.93 -13.25 -11.43
CA GLU A 143 21.38 -13.18 -11.21
C GLU A 143 21.77 -13.85 -9.89
N ALA A 144 21.08 -13.52 -8.79
CA ALA A 144 21.34 -14.13 -7.49
C ALA A 144 21.11 -15.65 -7.52
N PHE A 145 20.02 -16.11 -8.14
CA PHE A 145 19.72 -17.54 -8.29
C PHE A 145 20.80 -18.28 -9.08
N ASN A 146 21.27 -17.70 -10.19
CA ASN A 146 22.34 -18.28 -10.99
C ASN A 146 23.65 -18.40 -10.19
N PHE A 147 24.00 -17.36 -9.42
CA PHE A 147 25.17 -17.39 -8.55
C PHE A 147 25.08 -18.51 -7.50
N TYR A 148 23.95 -18.63 -6.80
CA TYR A 148 23.74 -19.71 -5.81
C TYR A 148 23.77 -21.12 -6.41
N LYS A 149 23.36 -21.28 -7.67
CA LYS A 149 23.41 -22.58 -8.35
C LYS A 149 24.83 -22.96 -8.80
N ALA A 150 25.69 -21.96 -9.02
CA ALA A 150 27.07 -22.15 -9.48
C ALA A 150 28.06 -22.48 -8.34
N THR A 151 27.67 -22.27 -7.08
CA THR A 151 28.39 -22.68 -5.85
C THR A 151 27.87 -24.01 -5.31
#